data_AF-A0A3C0IRW4-F1
#
_entry.id   AF-A0A3C0IRW4-F1
#
_cell.length_a   1.000
_cell.length_b   1.000
_cell.length_c   1.000
_cell.angle_alpha   90.00
_cell.angle_beta   90.00
_cell.angle_gamma   90.00
#
_symmetry.space_group_name_H-M   'P 1'
#
loop_
_entity.id
_entity.type
_entity.pdbx_description
1 polymer ?
#
loop_
_entity_poly.entity_id
_entity_poly.type
_entity_poly.pdbx_seq_one_letter_code
_entity_poly.pdbx_strand_id
1 'polypeptide(L)'
;MCNSKTGILLLALVFAVRPIQAQTNTNLYEVWAQVGTLIYQGDLTANPIGNFKLLQPAWSVGVSRQMHPNYALRATITKGSLAANEVLEKEPQWRQYRGLSFNNQLTTLAISIIYTPSGADRYFNASRWKPYFTGG
;
A
#
# COMPACT_ATOMS: atom_id res chain seq x y z
N MET A 1 -39.78 -2.86 39.83
CA MET A 1 -38.79 -3.89 40.19
C MET A 1 -38.34 -4.56 38.90
N CYS A 2 -37.24 -4.10 38.31
CA CYS A 2 -36.71 -4.67 37.06
C CYS A 2 -35.96 -5.95 37.41
N ASN A 3 -36.49 -7.10 37.00
CA ASN A 3 -35.91 -8.40 37.33
C ASN A 3 -34.50 -8.52 36.72
N SER A 4 -33.46 -8.64 37.54
CA SER A 4 -32.07 -8.68 37.06
C SER A 4 -31.80 -9.85 36.09
N LYS A 5 -32.65 -10.89 36.12
CA LYS A 5 -32.60 -12.05 35.24
C LYS A 5 -32.88 -11.70 33.77
N THR A 6 -33.72 -10.71 33.48
CA THR A 6 -34.01 -10.27 32.10
C THR A 6 -32.86 -9.48 31.47
N GLY A 7 -32.08 -8.74 32.28
CA GLY A 7 -30.90 -8.01 31.79
C GLY A 7 -29.74 -8.92 31.42
N ILE A 8 -29.50 -9.98 32.19
CA ILE A 8 -28.44 -10.97 31.92
C ILE A 8 -28.75 -11.75 30.62
N LEU A 9 -30.02 -12.04 30.37
CA LEU A 9 -30.45 -12.79 29.19
C LEU A 9 -30.32 -11.96 27.90
N LEU A 10 -30.60 -10.65 27.96
CA LEU A 10 -30.34 -9.71 26.87
C LEU A 10 -28.83 -9.53 26.61
N LEU A 11 -28.02 -9.45 27.66
CA LEU A 11 -26.57 -9.34 27.53
C LEU A 11 -25.97 -10.60 26.87
N ALA A 12 -26.44 -11.79 27.25
CA ALA A 12 -26.00 -13.05 26.65
C ALA A 12 -26.40 -13.18 25.17
N LEU A 13 -27.54 -12.64 24.77
CA LEU A 13 -28.01 -12.66 23.38
C LEU A 13 -27.12 -11.81 22.46
N VAL A 14 -26.63 -10.67 22.94
CA VAL A 14 -25.74 -9.77 22.18
C VAL A 14 -24.37 -10.44 21.93
N PHE A 15 -23.89 -11.28 22.85
CA PHE A 15 -22.65 -12.03 22.68
C PHE A 15 -22.79 -13.33 21.86
N ALA A 16 -24.02 -13.78 21.57
CA ALA A 16 -24.28 -15.00 20.81
C ALA A 16 -24.29 -14.80 19.28
N VAL A 17 -24.19 -13.56 18.80
CA VAL A 17 -24.14 -13.26 17.36
C VAL A 17 -22.76 -13.62 16.82
N ARG A 18 -22.57 -14.87 16.42
CA ARG A 18 -21.40 -15.27 15.62
C ARG A 18 -21.68 -14.92 14.16
N PRO A 19 -20.79 -14.19 13.45
CA PRO A 19 -20.92 -14.10 12.02
C PRO A 19 -20.71 -15.50 11.42
N ILE A 20 -21.75 -16.05 10.79
CA ILE A 20 -21.66 -17.25 9.97
C ILE A 20 -20.81 -16.90 8.75
N GLN A 21 -19.52 -17.20 8.85
CA GLN A 21 -18.57 -17.04 7.74
C GLN A 21 -18.65 -18.29 6.86
N ALA A 22 -19.72 -18.41 6.08
CA ALA A 22 -19.74 -19.32 4.95
C ALA A 22 -18.92 -18.65 3.82
N GLN A 23 -17.60 -18.85 3.81
CA GLN A 23 -16.75 -18.37 2.73
C GLN A 23 -16.11 -19.56 2.03
N THR A 24 -16.75 -19.98 0.94
CA THR A 24 -16.17 -20.87 -0.07
C THR A 24 -14.89 -20.27 -0.62
N ASN A 25 -13.86 -21.11 -0.59
CA ASN A 25 -12.48 -20.91 -0.98
C ASN A 25 -12.31 -20.17 -2.31
N THR A 26 -11.67 -19.00 -2.28
CA THR A 26 -11.09 -18.32 -3.45
C THR A 26 -9.80 -17.63 -3.01
N ASN A 27 -8.69 -18.04 -3.62
CA ASN A 27 -7.29 -17.64 -3.44
C ASN A 27 -7.03 -16.52 -2.40
N LEU A 28 -6.71 -16.91 -1.16
CA LEU A 28 -6.43 -15.98 -0.07
C LEU A 28 -5.10 -15.24 -0.25
N TYR A 29 -4.19 -15.77 -1.06
CA TYR A 29 -2.87 -15.23 -1.28
C TYR A 29 -2.65 -14.88 -2.75
N GLU A 30 -2.06 -13.73 -2.98
CA GLU A 30 -1.68 -13.26 -4.31
C GLU A 30 -0.20 -12.88 -4.28
N VAL A 31 0.52 -13.23 -5.33
CA VAL A 31 1.91 -12.81 -5.54
C VAL A 31 1.97 -11.96 -6.78
N TRP A 32 2.79 -10.91 -6.74
CA TRP A 32 2.92 -9.99 -7.86
C TRP A 32 4.36 -9.49 -7.96
N ALA A 33 4.72 -9.02 -9.15
CA ALA A 33 5.98 -8.38 -9.43
C ALA A 33 5.74 -7.12 -10.27
N GLN A 34 6.57 -6.10 -10.08
CA GLN A 34 6.51 -4.86 -10.84
C GLN A 34 7.91 -4.37 -11.18
N VAL A 35 8.01 -3.62 -12.27
CA VAL A 35 9.21 -2.86 -12.65
C VAL A 35 8.80 -1.40 -12.83
N GLY A 36 9.69 -0.48 -12.51
CA GLY A 36 9.39 0.94 -12.57
C GLY A 36 10.61 1.79 -12.29
N THR A 37 10.36 3.01 -11.84
CA THR A 37 11.40 3.96 -11.49
C THR A 37 11.15 4.56 -10.11
N LEU A 38 12.22 5.01 -9.47
CA LEU A 38 12.22 5.76 -8.22
C LEU A 38 12.65 7.18 -8.51
N ILE A 39 11.98 8.11 -7.82
CA ILE A 39 12.27 9.54 -7.85
C ILE A 39 12.52 10.00 -6.44
N TYR A 40 13.60 10.74 -6.22
CA TYR A 40 13.88 11.31 -4.91
C TYR A 40 12.97 12.53 -4.67
N GLN A 41 12.25 12.50 -3.54
CA GLN A 41 11.48 13.62 -3.03
C GLN A 41 11.94 13.90 -1.60
N GLY A 42 12.61 15.02 -1.40
CA GLY A 42 13.13 15.42 -0.10
C GLY A 42 13.75 16.81 -0.14
N ASP A 43 14.71 17.06 0.74
CA ASP A 43 15.36 18.36 0.89
C ASP A 43 16.14 18.78 -0.36
N LEU A 44 16.76 17.83 -1.05
CA LEU A 44 17.52 18.08 -2.30
C LEU A 44 16.64 18.25 -3.55
N THR A 45 15.32 18.18 -3.42
CA THR A 45 14.40 18.36 -4.55
C THR A 45 13.73 19.75 -4.47
N ALA A 46 13.86 20.56 -5.52
CA ALA A 46 13.20 21.87 -5.58
C ALA A 46 11.72 21.76 -5.98
N ASN A 47 11.39 20.79 -6.83
CA ASN A 47 10.05 20.60 -7.36
C ASN A 47 9.16 19.77 -6.39
N PRO A 48 7.94 20.22 -6.06
CA PRO A 48 7.01 19.44 -5.24
C PRO A 48 6.61 18.08 -5.83
N ILE A 49 6.73 17.90 -7.15
CA ILE A 49 6.41 16.61 -7.82
C ILE A 49 7.63 15.73 -8.13
N GLY A 50 8.83 16.12 -7.69
CA GLY A 50 10.05 15.34 -7.93
C GLY A 50 10.96 15.89 -9.02
N ASN A 51 12.22 15.46 -8.99
CA ASN A 51 13.17 15.70 -10.09
C ASN A 51 13.17 14.52 -11.07
N PHE A 52 12.37 14.63 -12.14
CA PHE A 52 12.24 13.60 -13.18
C PHE A 52 13.50 13.40 -14.03
N LYS A 53 14.51 14.28 -13.93
CA LYS A 53 15.78 14.11 -14.64
C LYS A 53 16.66 13.03 -14.00
N LEU A 54 16.37 12.67 -12.74
CA LEU A 54 17.15 11.71 -11.95
C LEU A 54 16.36 10.44 -11.63
N LEU A 55 15.42 10.06 -12.50
CA LEU A 55 14.71 8.80 -12.39
C LEU A 55 15.69 7.63 -12.40
N GLN A 56 15.53 6.74 -11.43
CA GLN A 56 16.37 5.56 -11.26
C GLN A 56 15.54 4.29 -11.41
N PRO A 57 16.02 3.24 -12.09
CA PRO A 57 15.25 2.01 -12.26
C PRO A 57 15.08 1.27 -10.93
N ALA A 58 13.94 0.60 -10.77
CA ALA A 58 13.66 -0.27 -9.65
C ALA A 58 12.71 -1.40 -10.03
N TRP A 59 12.73 -2.44 -9.22
CA TRP A 59 11.77 -3.53 -9.28
C TRP A 59 11.19 -3.77 -7.90
N SER A 60 10.02 -4.39 -7.86
CA SER A 60 9.41 -4.80 -6.60
C SER A 60 8.72 -6.13 -6.76
N VAL A 61 8.72 -6.89 -5.68
CA VAL A 61 7.94 -8.12 -5.55
C VAL A 61 7.15 -8.03 -4.26
N GLY A 62 5.99 -8.68 -4.24
CA GLY A 62 5.16 -8.64 -3.06
C GLY A 62 4.20 -9.80 -2.98
N VAL A 63 3.65 -9.94 -1.78
CA VAL A 63 2.60 -10.89 -1.47
C VAL A 63 1.46 -10.11 -0.84
N SER A 64 0.23 -10.45 -1.20
CA SER A 64 -0.98 -9.95 -0.54
C SER A 64 -1.80 -11.09 0.01
N ARG A 65 -2.44 -10.84 1.15
CA ARG A 65 -3.41 -11.73 1.77
C ARG A 65 -4.76 -11.04 1.87
N GLN A 66 -5.80 -11.67 1.33
CA GLN A 66 -7.17 -11.22 1.51
C GLN A 66 -7.61 -11.48 2.96
N MET A 67 -7.98 -10.42 3.68
CA MET A 67 -8.43 -10.51 5.08
C MET A 67 -9.96 -10.43 5.19
N HIS A 68 -10.59 -9.72 4.26
CA HIS A 68 -12.04 -9.52 4.15
C HIS A 68 -12.38 -9.38 2.67
N PRO A 69 -13.58 -9.69 2.16
CA PRO A 69 -13.92 -9.50 0.74
C PRO A 69 -13.52 -8.15 0.15
N ASN A 70 -13.48 -7.06 0.93
CA ASN A 70 -13.08 -5.74 0.44
C ASN A 70 -11.67 -5.28 0.86
N TYR A 71 -10.98 -6.04 1.72
CA TYR A 71 -9.69 -5.62 2.28
C TYR A 71 -8.62 -6.70 2.13
N ALA A 72 -7.44 -6.28 1.71
CA ALA A 72 -6.25 -7.12 1.65
C ALA A 72 -5.09 -6.45 2.38
N LEU A 73 -4.19 -7.25 2.94
CA LEU A 73 -2.91 -6.80 3.47
C LEU A 73 -1.82 -7.16 2.47
N ARG A 74 -0.96 -6.21 2.11
CA ARG A 74 0.13 -6.39 1.13
C ARG A 74 1.47 -6.08 1.77
N ALA A 75 2.41 -7.00 1.64
CA ALA A 75 3.81 -6.79 1.93
C ALA A 75 4.58 -6.65 0.61
N THR A 76 5.45 -5.65 0.53
CA THR A 76 6.21 -5.29 -0.68
C THR A 76 7.67 -5.14 -0.33
N ILE A 77 8.55 -5.70 -1.16
CA ILE A 77 9.97 -5.40 -1.15
C ILE A 77 10.31 -4.73 -2.47
N THR A 78 10.89 -3.54 -2.42
CA THR A 78 11.35 -2.78 -3.58
C THR A 78 12.86 -2.64 -3.52
N LYS A 79 13.54 -2.93 -4.62
CA LYS A 79 14.98 -2.74 -4.77
C LYS A 79 15.27 -1.90 -6.01
N GLY A 80 16.14 -0.92 -5.85
CA GLY A 80 16.55 -0.03 -6.94
C GLY A 80 17.66 0.92 -6.51
N SER A 81 17.86 1.97 -7.29
CA SER A 81 18.71 3.10 -6.92
C SER A 81 17.87 4.35 -6.66
N LEU A 82 18.43 5.28 -5.90
CA LEU A 82 17.86 6.59 -5.67
C LEU A 82 18.99 7.61 -5.83
N ALA A 83 18.72 8.68 -6.56
CA ALA A 83 19.71 9.71 -6.82
C ALA A 83 19.09 11.10 -6.68
N ALA A 84 19.91 12.05 -6.23
CA ALA A 84 19.61 13.46 -6.23
C ALA A 84 20.87 14.26 -6.59
N ASN A 85 20.68 15.40 -7.25
CA ASN A 85 21.78 16.29 -7.62
C ASN A 85 21.27 17.73 -7.73
N GLU A 86 21.71 18.58 -6.81
CA GLU A 86 21.32 19.99 -6.74
C GLU A 86 21.91 20.86 -7.85
N VAL A 87 23.02 20.45 -8.45
CA VAL A 87 23.65 21.20 -9.56
C VAL A 87 22.72 21.26 -10.78
N LEU A 88 21.84 20.27 -10.91
CA LEU A 88 20.88 20.19 -12.02
C LEU A 88 19.65 21.09 -11.81
N GLU A 89 19.45 21.61 -10.60
CA GLU A 89 18.39 22.55 -10.27
C GLU A 89 18.86 23.98 -10.55
N LYS A 90 18.07 24.75 -11.31
CA LYS A 90 18.40 26.15 -11.63
C LYS A 90 17.92 27.13 -10.55
N GLU A 91 16.87 26.76 -9.85
CA GLU A 91 16.23 27.60 -8.83
C GLU A 91 15.88 26.76 -7.59
N PRO A 92 16.07 27.29 -6.37
CA PRO A 92 16.79 28.52 -6.08
C PRO A 92 18.30 28.38 -6.31
N GLN A 93 18.95 29.44 -6.80
CA GLN A 93 20.36 29.46 -7.22
C GLN A 93 21.34 28.95 -6.15
N TRP A 94 21.03 29.14 -4.86
CA TRP A 94 21.90 28.71 -3.78
C TRP A 94 22.12 27.19 -3.71
N ARG A 95 21.22 26.38 -4.27
CA ARG A 95 21.37 24.92 -4.35
C ARG A 95 22.59 24.52 -5.20
N GLN A 96 22.88 25.28 -6.26
CA GLN A 96 24.06 25.05 -7.09
C GLN A 96 25.36 25.31 -6.34
N TYR A 97 25.38 26.28 -5.41
CA TYR A 97 26.57 26.56 -4.59
C TYR A 97 26.85 25.47 -3.56
N ARG A 98 25.81 24.77 -3.06
CA ARG A 98 26.02 23.61 -2.18
C ARG A 98 26.48 22.38 -2.95
N GLY A 99 25.92 22.17 -4.15
CA GLY A 99 26.29 21.06 -5.03
C GLY A 99 26.06 19.69 -4.41
N LEU A 100 25.09 19.55 -3.51
CA LEU A 100 24.81 18.26 -2.86
C LEU A 100 24.32 17.24 -3.90
N SER A 101 24.93 16.07 -3.89
CA SER A 101 24.50 14.97 -4.74
C SER A 101 24.73 13.63 -4.06
N PHE A 102 23.88 12.67 -4.39
CA PHE A 102 24.07 11.29 -3.97
C PHE A 102 23.54 10.33 -5.04
N ASN A 103 24.06 9.12 -5.00
CA ASN A 103 23.54 7.99 -5.75
C ASN A 103 23.71 6.74 -4.88
N ASN A 104 22.61 6.22 -4.37
CA ASN A 104 22.62 5.14 -3.40
C ASN A 104 21.69 4.01 -3.85
N GLN A 105 22.06 2.78 -3.53
CA GLN A 105 21.15 1.65 -3.62
C GLN A 105 20.13 1.73 -2.50
N LEU A 106 18.87 1.49 -2.84
CA LEU A 106 17.75 1.51 -1.91
C LEU A 106 17.07 0.14 -1.93
N THR A 107 16.89 -0.44 -0.75
CA THR A 107 15.98 -1.56 -0.53
C THR A 107 14.94 -1.12 0.49
N THR A 108 13.67 -1.14 0.13
CA THR A 108 12.58 -0.78 1.03
C THR A 108 11.65 -1.97 1.25
N LEU A 109 11.12 -2.05 2.47
CA LEU A 109 10.07 -2.97 2.84
C LEU A 109 8.86 -2.14 3.27
N ALA A 110 7.71 -2.42 2.68
CA ALA A 110 6.47 -1.70 2.94
C ALA A 110 5.33 -2.67 3.22
N ILE A 111 4.47 -2.31 4.17
CA ILE A 111 3.22 -2.99 4.44
C ILE A 111 2.10 -2.01 4.13
N SER A 112 1.09 -2.44 3.39
CA SER A 112 -0.04 -1.61 2.98
C SER A 112 -1.35 -2.37 3.08
N ILE A 113 -2.42 -1.63 3.30
CA ILE A 113 -3.79 -2.13 3.23
C ILE A 113 -4.35 -1.73 1.87
N ILE A 114 -4.99 -2.69 1.21
CA ILE A 114 -5.68 -2.49 -0.05
C ILE A 114 -7.17 -2.54 0.22
N TYR A 115 -7.89 -1.53 -0.28
CA TYR A 115 -9.33 -1.49 -0.28
C TYR A 115 -9.87 -1.60 -1.71
N THR A 116 -10.74 -2.58 -1.92
CA THR A 116 -11.40 -2.84 -3.20
C THR A 116 -12.92 -2.66 -3.03
N PRO A 117 -13.52 -1.58 -3.57
CA PRO A 117 -14.95 -1.31 -3.41
C PRO A 117 -15.85 -2.44 -3.93
N SER A 118 -15.49 -3.04 -5.08
CA SER A 118 -16.24 -4.13 -5.71
C SER A 118 -16.05 -5.49 -5.02
N GLY A 119 -15.13 -5.60 -4.07
CA GLY A 119 -14.76 -6.84 -3.41
C GLY A 119 -13.90 -7.79 -4.26
N ALA A 120 -13.39 -8.84 -3.60
CA ALA A 120 -12.66 -9.95 -4.18
C ALA A 120 -13.61 -10.89 -4.94
N ASP A 121 -13.12 -11.48 -6.03
CA ASP A 121 -13.96 -12.33 -6.87
C ASP A 121 -14.25 -13.65 -6.19
N ARG A 122 -15.53 -13.92 -6.00
CA ARG A 122 -16.03 -15.20 -5.49
C ARG A 122 -16.59 -16.09 -6.61
N TYR A 123 -16.60 -15.60 -7.85
CA TYR A 123 -17.22 -16.28 -9.00
C TYR A 123 -16.38 -16.17 -10.28
N PHE A 124 -16.50 -17.17 -11.15
CA PHE A 124 -15.77 -17.33 -12.42
C PHE A 124 -16.09 -16.27 -13.50
N ASN A 125 -17.14 -15.47 -13.33
CA ASN A 125 -17.59 -14.44 -14.28
C ASN A 125 -17.51 -13.03 -13.69
N ALA A 126 -16.40 -12.74 -13.02
CA ALA A 126 -16.21 -11.45 -12.40
C ALA A 126 -15.59 -10.40 -13.34
N SER A 127 -15.83 -9.12 -13.03
CA SER A 127 -15.26 -8.00 -13.77
C SER A 127 -13.74 -8.09 -13.82
N ARG A 128 -13.18 -8.10 -15.03
CA ARG A 128 -11.73 -8.10 -15.27
C ARG A 128 -11.03 -6.83 -14.77
N TRP A 129 -11.77 -5.73 -14.64
CA TRP A 129 -11.23 -4.45 -14.18
C TRP A 129 -11.71 -4.14 -12.77
N LYS A 130 -10.76 -3.86 -11.88
CA LYS A 130 -11.00 -3.64 -10.46
C LYS A 130 -10.21 -2.44 -9.95
N PRO A 131 -10.86 -1.28 -9.79
CA PRO A 131 -10.23 -0.17 -9.12
C PRO A 131 -9.99 -0.55 -7.66
N TYR A 132 -8.82 -0.19 -7.14
CA TYR A 132 -8.47 -0.37 -5.74
C TYR A 132 -7.75 0.87 -5.24
N PHE A 133 -7.82 1.07 -3.94
CA PHE A 133 -7.05 2.07 -3.21
C PHE A 133 -6.04 1.33 -2.33
N THR A 134 -4.87 1.92 -2.15
CA THR A 134 -3.83 1.38 -1.27
C THR A 134 -3.34 2.47 -0.34
N GLY A 135 -3.07 2.13 0.91
CA GLY A 135 -2.51 3.03 1.91
C GLY A 135 -1.68 2.25 2.92
N GLY A 136 -0.57 2.81 3.37
CA GLY A 136 0.38 2.20 4.29
C GLY A 136 1.38 3.22 4.81
#